data_AF-A0A087NCM1-F1
#
_entry.id   AF-A0A087NCM1-F1
#
_cell.length_a   1.000
_cell.length_b   1.000
_cell.length_c   1.000
_cell.angle_alpha   90.00
_cell.angle_beta   90.00
_cell.angle_gamma   90.00
#
_symmetry.space_group_name_H-M   'P 1'
#
loop_
_entity.id
_entity.type
_entity.pdbx_description
1 polymer ?
#
loop_
_entity_poly.entity_id
_entity_poly.type
_entity_poly.pdbx_seq_one_letter_code
_entity_poly.pdbx_strand_id
1 'polypeptide(L)'
;MDAMPALSPTDRLVTRARMRLVARCMLAATIIGLIILFAGAQGTVDSLGRPLGTDFSNVWTAGWMADHGRAAEAWDWTIQHDVQRQVHHDPAIPFYGWHYPPPS
;
A
#
# COMPACT_ATOMS: atom_id res chain seq x y z
N MET A 1 17.60 -39.60 33.32
CA MET A 1 17.80 -39.04 31.96
C MET A 1 16.42 -38.59 31.53
N ASP A 2 16.04 -37.40 31.99
CA ASP A 2 14.65 -36.95 31.94
C ASP A 2 14.30 -36.59 30.49
N ALA A 3 13.36 -37.34 29.93
CA ALA A 3 12.81 -37.05 28.62
C ALA A 3 12.16 -35.67 28.68
N MET A 4 12.60 -34.73 27.84
CA MET A 4 11.97 -33.44 27.73
C MET A 4 10.47 -33.62 27.44
N PRO A 5 9.58 -32.90 28.14
CA PRO A 5 8.15 -33.03 27.94
C PRO A 5 7.81 -32.72 26.48
N ALA A 6 6.92 -33.51 25.90
CA ALA A 6 6.46 -33.30 24.54
C ALA A 6 5.87 -31.88 24.42
N LEU A 7 6.46 -31.07 23.54
CA LEU A 7 5.98 -29.72 23.25
C LEU A 7 4.50 -29.74 22.87
N SER A 8 3.75 -28.74 23.34
CA SER A 8 2.35 -28.57 22.99
C SER A 8 2.18 -28.46 21.47
N PRO A 9 1.03 -28.81 20.89
CA PRO A 9 0.81 -28.75 19.45
C PRO A 9 1.17 -27.39 18.83
N THR A 10 0.93 -26.29 19.55
CA THR A 10 1.25 -24.92 19.15
C THR A 10 2.75 -24.65 19.15
N ASP A 11 3.47 -25.12 20.17
CA ASP A 11 4.93 -24.94 20.29
C ASP A 11 5.70 -25.63 19.15
N ARG A 12 5.12 -26.70 18.58
CA ARG A 12 5.67 -27.38 17.40
C ARG A 12 5.60 -26.52 16.14
N LEU A 13 4.67 -25.56 16.06
CA LEU A 13 4.55 -24.62 14.94
C LEU A 13 5.57 -23.49 15.05
N VAL A 14 5.86 -23.03 16.27
CA VAL A 14 6.72 -21.87 16.56
C VAL A 14 8.14 -22.31 16.92
N THR A 15 8.79 -23.03 16.01
CA THR A 15 10.22 -23.36 16.16
C THR A 15 11.11 -22.36 15.41
N ARG A 16 12.33 -22.12 15.89
CA ARG A 16 13.29 -21.20 15.25
C ARG A 16 13.50 -21.51 13.76
N ALA A 17 13.60 -22.78 13.40
CA ALA A 17 13.79 -23.20 12.01
C ALA A 17 12.57 -22.84 11.14
N ARG A 18 11.36 -23.12 11.62
CA ARG A 18 10.11 -22.81 10.91
C ARG A 18 9.89 -21.30 10.81
N MET A 19 10.13 -20.55 11.88
CA MET A 19 10.04 -19.08 11.86
C MET A 19 11.00 -18.46 10.84
N ARG A 20 12.25 -18.94 10.76
CA ARG A 20 13.22 -18.47 9.75
C ARG A 20 12.78 -18.82 8.33
N LEU A 21 12.24 -20.02 8.12
CA LEU A 21 11.70 -20.42 6.82
C LEU A 21 10.54 -19.52 6.40
N VAL A 22 9.55 -19.34 7.28
CA VAL A 22 8.38 -18.47 7.03
C VAL A 22 8.82 -17.04 6.76
N ALA A 23 9.75 -16.49 7.54
CA ALA A 23 10.28 -15.14 7.32
C ALA A 23 10.98 -15.00 5.94
N ARG A 24 11.77 -16.00 5.53
CA ARG A 24 12.41 -16.02 4.20
C ARG A 24 11.39 -16.15 3.09
N CYS A 25 10.38 -17.02 3.25
CA CYS A 25 9.30 -17.17 2.28
C CYS A 25 8.50 -15.88 2.15
N MET A 26 8.16 -15.22 3.26
CA MET A 26 7.47 -13.93 3.25
C MET A 26 8.32 -12.86 2.55
N LEU A 27 9.61 -12.76 2.89
CA LEU A 27 10.52 -11.82 2.22
C LEU A 27 10.61 -12.07 0.71
N ALA A 28 10.78 -13.33 0.30
CA ALA A 28 10.83 -13.70 -1.10
C ALA A 28 9.51 -13.37 -1.81
N ALA A 29 8.36 -13.71 -1.21
CA ALA A 29 7.05 -13.39 -1.74
C ALA A 29 6.83 -11.87 -1.87
N THR A 30 7.24 -11.08 -0.88
CA THR A 30 7.20 -9.61 -0.93
C THR A 30 8.07 -9.08 -2.06
N ILE A 31 9.32 -9.54 -2.19
CA ILE A 31 10.23 -9.09 -3.26
C ILE A 31 9.65 -9.46 -4.64
N ILE A 32 9.16 -10.69 -4.82
CA ILE A 32 8.54 -11.12 -6.07
C ILE A 32 7.30 -10.27 -6.38
N GLY A 33 6.44 -10.01 -5.39
CA GLY A 33 5.27 -9.16 -5.53
C GLY A 33 5.63 -7.74 -5.96
N LEU A 34 6.66 -7.14 -5.33
CA LEU A 34 7.17 -5.82 -5.73
C LEU A 34 7.74 -5.84 -7.15
N ILE A 35 8.53 -6.86 -7.53
CA ILE A 35 9.06 -7.00 -8.89
C ILE A 35 7.90 -7.06 -9.91
N ILE A 36 6.89 -7.88 -9.66
CA ILE A 36 5.73 -7.99 -10.55
C ILE A 36 4.99 -6.65 -10.66
N LEU A 37 4.76 -5.99 -9.52
CA LEU A 37 4.08 -4.70 -9.45
C LEU A 37 4.81 -3.63 -10.27
N PHE A 38 6.11 -3.44 -10.04
CA PHE A 38 6.91 -2.42 -10.73
C PHE A 38 7.19 -2.77 -12.19
N ALA A 39 7.37 -4.05 -12.54
CA ALA A 39 7.58 -4.47 -13.92
C ALA A 39 6.31 -4.30 -14.78
N GLY A 40 5.12 -4.38 -14.16
CA GLY A 40 3.84 -4.18 -14.83
C GLY A 40 3.35 -2.72 -14.84
N ALA A 41 3.99 -1.83 -14.10
CA ALA A 41 3.53 -0.44 -13.94
C ALA A 41 3.89 0.44 -15.14
N GLN A 42 3.05 1.45 -15.40
CA GLN A 42 3.32 2.56 -16.30
C GLN A 42 3.33 3.87 -15.50
N GLY A 43 4.51 4.47 -15.37
CA GLY A 43 4.68 5.66 -14.52
C GLY A 43 4.37 5.34 -13.06
N THR A 44 3.36 6.01 -12.50
CA THR A 44 2.94 5.82 -11.09
C THR A 44 1.72 4.90 -10.95
N VAL A 45 1.32 4.21 -12.02
CA VAL A 45 0.09 3.43 -12.10
C VAL A 45 0.43 1.96 -12.38
N ASP A 46 -0.18 1.03 -11.64
CA ASP A 46 -0.02 -0.40 -11.84
C ASP A 46 -0.76 -0.91 -13.09
N SER A 47 -0.55 -2.19 -13.44
CA SER A 47 -1.18 -2.81 -14.60
C SER A 47 -2.72 -2.94 -14.50
N LEU A 48 -3.31 -2.62 -13.35
CA LEU A 48 -4.74 -2.62 -13.10
C LEU A 48 -5.32 -1.19 -13.09
N GLY A 49 -4.53 -0.17 -13.41
CA GLY A 49 -4.97 1.23 -13.43
C GLY A 49 -5.02 1.89 -12.06
N ARG A 50 -4.26 1.40 -11.07
CA ARG A 50 -4.26 1.92 -9.70
C ARG A 50 -2.94 2.63 -9.40
N PRO A 51 -2.94 3.74 -8.64
CA PRO A 51 -1.71 4.30 -8.10
C PRO A 51 -0.86 3.25 -7.37
N LEU A 52 0.44 3.25 -7.63
CA LEU A 52 1.41 2.57 -6.78
C LEU A 52 1.31 3.18 -5.37
N GLY A 53 1.01 2.36 -4.37
CA GLY A 53 0.66 2.86 -3.04
C GLY A 53 -0.76 3.43 -2.96
N THR A 54 -1.71 2.74 -3.60
CA THR A 54 -3.15 3.05 -3.66
C THR A 54 -3.72 3.61 -2.34
N ASP A 55 -3.44 2.96 -1.22
CA ASP A 55 -3.95 3.32 0.11
C ASP A 55 -3.41 4.67 0.65
N PHE A 56 -2.36 5.21 0.02
CA PHE A 56 -1.71 6.47 0.38
C PHE A 56 -1.87 7.57 -0.69
N SER A 57 -2.56 7.29 -1.80
CA SER A 57 -2.73 8.27 -2.90
C SER A 57 -3.36 9.58 -2.41
N ASN A 58 -4.37 9.49 -1.54
CA ASN A 58 -5.04 10.65 -0.94
C ASN A 58 -4.09 11.55 -0.12
N VAL A 59 -3.28 10.94 0.76
CA VAL A 59 -2.35 11.66 1.65
C VAL A 59 -1.20 12.24 0.83
N TRP A 60 -0.68 11.50 -0.15
CA TRP A 60 0.35 12.00 -1.06
C TRP A 60 -0.14 13.23 -1.83
N THR A 61 -1.33 13.15 -2.45
CA THR A 61 -1.92 14.28 -3.17
C THR A 61 -2.18 15.47 -2.25
N ALA A 62 -2.68 15.25 -1.04
CA ALA A 62 -2.88 16.33 -0.08
C ALA A 62 -1.57 16.99 0.36
N GLY A 63 -0.51 16.19 0.54
CA GLY A 63 0.84 16.69 0.81
C GLY A 63 1.38 17.53 -0.35
N TRP A 64 1.21 17.05 -1.59
CA TRP A 64 1.57 17.81 -2.79
C TRP A 64 0.79 19.13 -2.86
N MET A 65 -0.52 19.12 -2.61
CA MET A 65 -1.35 20.34 -2.58
C MET A 65 -0.88 21.31 -1.49
N ALA A 66 -0.53 20.82 -0.30
CA ALA A 66 -0.02 21.65 0.78
C ALA A 66 1.32 22.32 0.41
N ASP A 67 2.23 21.58 -0.20
CA ASP A 67 3.52 22.09 -0.70
C ASP A 67 3.34 23.19 -1.77
N HIS A 68 2.23 23.13 -2.51
CA HIS A 68 1.86 24.13 -3.53
C HIS A 68 0.92 25.23 -3.01
N GLY A 69 0.77 25.39 -1.69
CA GLY A 69 -0.05 26.46 -1.09
C GLY A 69 -1.57 26.22 -1.16
N ARG A 70 -2.00 25.00 -1.49
CA ARG A 70 -3.40 24.58 -1.70
C ARG A 70 -3.92 23.66 -0.60
N ALA A 71 -3.34 23.75 0.60
CA ALA A 71 -3.67 22.86 1.72
C ALA A 71 -5.16 22.84 2.08
N ALA A 72 -5.84 23.99 1.99
CA ALA A 72 -7.27 24.10 2.29
C ALA A 72 -8.15 23.36 1.26
N GLU A 73 -7.73 23.30 0.01
CA GLU A 73 -8.47 22.64 -1.08
C GLU A 73 -8.38 21.11 -1.01
N ALA A 74 -7.46 20.55 -0.22
CA ALA A 74 -7.30 19.10 -0.11
C ALA A 74 -8.54 18.38 0.47
N TRP A 75 -9.48 19.12 1.05
CA TRP A 75 -10.75 18.61 1.58
C TRP A 75 -11.90 18.71 0.58
N ASP A 76 -11.73 19.42 -0.53
CA ASP A 76 -12.67 19.43 -1.64
C ASP A 76 -12.43 18.20 -2.51
N TRP A 77 -13.40 17.28 -2.53
CA TRP A 77 -13.25 15.99 -3.19
C TRP A 77 -13.08 16.11 -4.71
N THR A 78 -13.73 17.09 -5.33
CA THR A 78 -13.65 17.30 -6.79
C THR A 78 -12.27 17.81 -7.15
N ILE A 79 -11.81 18.86 -6.45
CA ILE A 79 -10.49 19.43 -6.67
C ILE A 79 -9.40 18.40 -6.36
N GLN A 80 -9.52 17.66 -5.25
CA GLN A 80 -8.55 16.64 -4.87
C GLN A 80 -8.49 15.51 -5.90
N HIS A 81 -9.63 15.09 -6.46
CA HIS A 81 -9.67 14.07 -7.52
C HIS A 81 -8.97 14.55 -8.80
N ASP A 82 -9.23 15.79 -9.20
CA ASP A 82 -8.59 16.37 -10.38
C ASP A 82 -7.08 16.48 -10.19
N VAL A 83 -6.62 16.83 -8.98
CA VAL A 83 -5.19 16.81 -8.67
C VAL A 83 -4.65 15.37 -8.71
N GLN A 84 -5.35 14.36 -8.16
CA GLN A 84 -4.90 12.95 -8.25
C GLN A 84 -4.66 12.52 -9.70
N ARG A 85 -5.58 12.81 -10.61
CA ARG A 85 -5.41 12.55 -12.04
C ARG A 85 -4.19 13.26 -12.62
N GLN A 86 -3.94 14.50 -12.21
CA GLN A 86 -2.80 15.29 -12.66
C GLN A 86 -1.46 14.73 -12.17
N VAL A 87 -1.31 14.43 -10.87
CA VAL A 87 -0.04 13.88 -10.33
C VAL A 87 0.26 12.47 -10.86
N HIS A 88 -0.77 11.68 -11.18
CA HIS A 88 -0.59 10.37 -11.79
C HIS A 88 -0.45 10.42 -13.32
N HIS A 89 -0.67 11.58 -13.93
CA HIS A 89 -0.70 11.78 -15.38
C HIS A 89 -1.68 10.85 -16.11
N ASP A 90 -2.79 10.52 -15.46
CA ASP A 90 -3.79 9.59 -15.97
C ASP A 90 -5.22 10.07 -15.61
N PRO A 91 -6.06 10.41 -16.60
CA PRO A 91 -7.44 10.85 -16.35
C PRO A 91 -8.36 9.72 -15.86
N ALA A 92 -7.99 8.45 -16.06
CA ALA A 92 -8.78 7.28 -15.66
C ALA A 92 -8.64 6.93 -14.18
N ILE A 93 -7.79 7.64 -13.43
CA ILE A 93 -7.57 7.40 -12.00
C ILE A 93 -8.89 7.50 -11.22
N PRO A 94 -9.28 6.43 -10.50
CA PRO A 94 -10.40 6.49 -9.56
C PRO A 94 -10.13 7.50 -8.45
N PHE A 95 -11.18 8.01 -7.82
CA PHE A 95 -11.01 8.90 -6.69
C PHE A 95 -10.62 8.12 -5.43
N TYR A 96 -9.42 8.40 -4.89
CA TYR A 96 -8.97 7.95 -3.58
C TYR A 96 -9.23 9.07 -2.57
N GLY A 97 -10.42 9.06 -1.98
CA GLY A 97 -10.90 10.15 -1.15
C GLY A 97 -10.64 9.97 0.35
N TRP A 98 -10.91 11.02 1.11
CA TRP A 98 -11.06 10.93 2.55
C TRP A 98 -12.36 10.21 2.92
N HIS A 99 -12.40 9.64 4.11
CA HIS A 99 -13.67 9.20 4.70
C HIS A 99 -14.48 10.37 5.30
N TYR A 100 -13.88 11.56 5.42
CA TYR A 100 -14.49 12.75 6.00
C TYR A 100 -13.80 14.03 5.47
N PRO A 101 -14.49 15.19 5.37
CA PRO A 101 -15.94 15.37 5.55
C PRO A 101 -16.74 14.57 4.52
N PRO A 102 -18.01 14.22 4.80
CA PRO A 102 -18.87 13.62 3.80
C PRO A 102 -18.97 14.56 2.59
N PRO A 103 -19.18 14.01 1.39
CA PRO A 103 -19.33 14.82 0.19
C PRO A 103 -20.55 15.72 0.34
N SER A 104 -20.39 16.99 -0.05
CA SER A 104 -21.45 18.00 -0.10
C SER A 104 -22.37 17.83 -1.31
#